data_AF-A0A0N1AXB0-F1
#
_entry.id   AF-A0A0N1AXB0-F1
#
_cell.length_a   1.000
_cell.length_b   1.000
_cell.length_c   1.000
_cell.angle_alpha   90.00
_cell.angle_beta   90.00
_cell.angle_gamma   90.00
#
_symmetry.space_group_name_H-M   'P 1'
#
loop_
_entity.id
_entity.type
_entity.pdbx_description
1 polymer ?
#
loop_
_entity_poly.entity_id
_entity_poly.type
_entity_poly.pdbx_seq_one_letter_code
_entity_poly.pdbx_strand_id
1 'polypeptide(L)'
;PLMLSDDRLAALLAALGALPQLATIRLHSRTLTAVPARVTEALVAMLAASPVPVVIVTHSNHAQELDAIVAGALARLRGAGVTLLNQAVLLRGVNESATALAAHCRRLFACGVLPYYVHLLDPVAGAGHFDVPLAEALAIEAALRAELPGYLVPRFVREVPGAAAKTPIWQLAA
;
A
#
# COMPACT_ATOMS: atom_id res chain seq x y z
N PRO A 1 -10.48 -2.45 -7.09
CA PRO A 1 -11.75 -2.06 -6.44
C PRO A 1 -12.23 -0.65 -6.77
N LEU A 2 -11.38 0.39 -6.63
CA LEU A 2 -11.83 1.78 -6.88
C LEU A 2 -12.00 2.13 -8.36
N MET A 3 -11.72 1.21 -9.28
CA MET A 3 -12.13 1.34 -10.70
C MET A 3 -13.63 1.03 -10.91
N LEU A 4 -14.32 0.48 -9.91
CA LEU A 4 -15.76 0.27 -9.96
C LEU A 4 -16.49 1.62 -9.88
N SER A 5 -17.66 1.69 -10.51
CA SER A 5 -18.60 2.79 -10.31
C SER A 5 -19.05 2.87 -8.85
N ASP A 6 -19.49 4.06 -8.44
CA ASP A 6 -19.96 4.28 -7.08
C ASP A 6 -21.12 3.35 -6.72
N ASP A 7 -22.09 3.13 -7.60
CA ASP A 7 -23.22 2.22 -7.34
C ASP A 7 -22.76 0.78 -7.06
N ARG A 8 -21.82 0.27 -7.85
CA ARG A 8 -21.29 -1.09 -7.68
C ARG A 8 -20.48 -1.22 -6.41
N LEU A 9 -19.70 -0.20 -6.08
CA LEU A 9 -18.93 -0.18 -4.84
C LEU A 9 -19.85 -0.09 -3.62
N ALA A 10 -20.87 0.77 -3.67
CA ALA A 10 -21.87 0.92 -2.62
C ALA A 10 -22.61 -0.39 -2.34
N ALA A 11 -23.09 -1.06 -3.40
CA ALA A 11 -23.75 -2.36 -3.29
C ALA A 11 -22.84 -3.40 -2.63
N LEU A 12 -21.56 -3.44 -2.99
CA LEU A 12 -20.58 -4.35 -2.39
C LEU A 12 -20.32 -4.03 -0.92
N LEU A 13 -20.10 -2.76 -0.59
CA LEU A 13 -19.86 -2.32 0.79
C LEU A 13 -21.07 -2.58 1.69
N ALA A 14 -22.29 -2.36 1.18
CA ALA A 14 -23.52 -2.64 1.91
C ALA A 14 -23.71 -4.15 2.16
N ALA A 15 -23.49 -4.97 1.13
CA ALA A 15 -23.60 -6.43 1.25
C ALA A 15 -22.58 -6.99 2.27
N LEU A 16 -21.34 -6.48 2.25
CA LEU A 16 -20.32 -6.86 3.22
C LEU A 16 -20.64 -6.33 4.62
N GLY A 17 -21.06 -5.07 4.74
CA GLY A 17 -21.38 -4.42 6.02
C GLY A 17 -22.60 -5.02 6.73
N ALA A 18 -23.47 -5.74 6.01
CA ALA A 18 -24.59 -6.47 6.61
C ALA A 18 -24.17 -7.77 7.31
N LEU A 19 -22.93 -8.24 7.14
CA LEU A 19 -22.43 -9.45 7.78
C LEU A 19 -22.03 -9.12 9.23
N PRO A 20 -22.72 -9.66 10.25
CA PRO A 20 -22.48 -9.28 11.65
C PRO A 20 -21.08 -9.64 12.18
N GLN A 21 -20.43 -10.64 11.57
CA GLN A 21 -19.07 -11.06 11.92
C GLN A 21 -17.97 -10.21 11.27
N LEU A 22 -18.31 -9.31 10.34
CA LEU A 22 -17.32 -8.50 9.65
C LEU A 22 -16.86 -7.35 10.56
N ALA A 23 -15.56 -7.26 10.80
CA ALA A 23 -14.98 -6.23 11.67
C ALA A 23 -14.29 -5.10 10.90
N THR A 24 -13.91 -5.31 9.63
CA THR A 24 -13.14 -4.34 8.84
C THR A 24 -13.28 -4.66 7.36
N ILE A 25 -13.37 -3.63 6.53
CA ILE A 25 -13.27 -3.77 5.06
C ILE A 25 -11.93 -3.20 4.61
N ARG A 26 -11.15 -4.01 3.87
CA ARG A 26 -9.87 -3.58 3.31
C ARG A 26 -9.92 -3.53 1.78
N LEU A 27 -9.65 -2.35 1.23
CA LEU A 27 -9.59 -2.12 -0.22
C LEU A 27 -8.13 -1.92 -0.65
N HIS A 28 -7.67 -2.67 -1.64
CA HIS A 28 -6.35 -2.50 -2.27
C HIS A 28 -6.52 -1.81 -3.61
N SER A 29 -5.88 -0.66 -3.82
CA SER A 29 -6.10 0.11 -5.04
C SER A 29 -4.94 1.01 -5.45
N ARG A 30 -4.43 0.82 -6.68
CA ARG A 30 -3.50 1.75 -7.32
C ARG A 30 -4.19 2.99 -7.89
N THR A 31 -5.52 2.96 -8.03
CA THR A 31 -6.30 4.08 -8.58
C THR A 31 -6.08 5.38 -7.80
N LEU A 32 -5.72 5.33 -6.51
CA LEU A 32 -5.49 6.54 -5.72
C LEU A 32 -4.26 7.35 -6.17
N THR A 33 -3.23 6.69 -6.68
CA THR A 33 -2.04 7.37 -7.22
C THR A 33 -2.20 7.65 -8.71
N ALA A 34 -2.83 6.74 -9.46
CA ALA A 34 -3.00 6.88 -10.91
C ALA A 34 -4.12 7.86 -11.31
N VAL A 35 -5.22 7.90 -10.55
CA VAL A 35 -6.41 8.70 -10.83
C VAL A 35 -6.94 9.30 -9.52
N PRO A 36 -6.22 10.26 -8.90
CA PRO A 36 -6.62 10.85 -7.61
C PRO A 36 -7.99 11.54 -7.65
N ALA A 37 -8.45 11.96 -8.84
CA ALA A 37 -9.81 12.49 -9.05
C ALA A 37 -10.92 11.47 -8.73
N ARG A 38 -10.62 10.17 -8.63
CA ARG A 38 -11.56 9.14 -8.18
C ARG A 38 -12.07 9.39 -6.75
N VAL A 39 -11.30 10.10 -5.94
CA VAL A 39 -11.70 10.53 -4.59
C VAL A 39 -12.62 11.74 -4.70
N THR A 40 -13.88 11.47 -4.99
CA THR A 40 -14.98 12.44 -5.01
C THR A 40 -15.59 12.58 -3.62
N GLU A 41 -16.32 13.67 -3.36
CA GLU A 41 -17.05 13.84 -2.11
C GLU A 41 -18.08 12.72 -1.88
N ALA A 42 -18.70 12.21 -2.96
CA ALA A 42 -19.64 11.08 -2.89
C ALA A 42 -18.93 9.79 -2.42
N LEU A 43 -17.75 9.49 -2.94
CA LEU A 43 -16.96 8.33 -2.47
C LEU A 43 -16.55 8.51 -1.00
N VAL A 44 -16.07 9.69 -0.63
CA VAL A 44 -15.63 9.99 0.73
C VAL A 44 -16.79 9.80 1.72
N ALA A 45 -17.97 10.34 1.41
CA ALA A 45 -19.18 10.16 2.22
C ALA A 45 -19.61 8.70 2.31
N MET A 46 -19.56 7.95 1.20
CA MET A 46 -19.89 6.52 1.18
C MET A 46 -18.97 5.71 2.10
N LEU A 47 -17.66 5.98 2.07
CA LEU A 47 -16.69 5.28 2.92
C LEU A 47 -16.84 5.68 4.39
N ALA A 48 -17.12 6.95 4.67
CA ALA A 48 -17.39 7.45 6.03
C ALA A 48 -18.64 6.82 6.66
N ALA A 49 -19.65 6.53 5.85
CA ALA A 49 -20.90 5.90 6.28
C ALA A 49 -20.79 4.37 6.46
N SER A 50 -19.61 3.78 6.23
CA SER A 50 -19.45 2.33 6.40
C SER A 50 -19.70 1.93 7.86
N PRO A 51 -20.48 0.87 8.12
CA PRO A 51 -20.77 0.41 9.48
C PRO A 51 -19.55 -0.21 10.17
N VAL A 52 -18.49 -0.51 9.41
CA VAL A 52 -17.24 -1.09 9.90
C VAL A 52 -16.06 -0.23 9.43
N PRO A 53 -14.95 -0.20 10.17
CA PRO A 53 -13.74 0.50 9.76
C PRO A 53 -13.30 0.12 8.35
N VAL A 54 -12.93 1.15 7.57
CA VAL A 54 -12.37 0.97 6.23
C VAL A 54 -10.86 1.21 6.27
N VAL A 55 -10.12 0.25 5.72
CA VAL A 55 -8.69 0.36 5.46
C VAL A 55 -8.48 0.42 3.96
N ILE A 56 -7.71 1.38 3.46
CA ILE A 56 -7.28 1.40 2.07
C ILE A 56 -5.77 1.21 2.00
N VAL A 57 -5.34 0.24 1.20
CA VAL A 57 -3.94 0.00 0.86
C VAL A 57 -3.67 0.59 -0.53
N THR A 58 -2.84 1.62 -0.58
CA THR A 58 -2.33 2.22 -1.82
C THR A 58 -1.17 1.40 -2.38
N HIS A 59 -0.85 1.60 -3.65
CA HIS A 59 0.28 0.95 -4.33
C HIS A 59 1.20 1.95 -5.01
N SER A 60 1.81 2.82 -4.21
CA SER A 60 2.90 3.69 -4.64
C SER A 60 4.24 2.99 -4.40
N ASN A 61 5.19 3.15 -5.32
CA ASN A 61 6.56 2.63 -5.23
C ASN A 61 7.60 3.74 -5.03
N HIS A 62 7.29 4.98 -5.38
CA HIS A 62 8.24 6.09 -5.29
C HIS A 62 7.60 7.38 -4.74
N ALA A 63 8.40 8.21 -4.06
CA ALA A 63 7.94 9.47 -3.46
C ALA A 63 7.30 10.44 -4.48
N GLN A 64 7.75 10.39 -5.73
CA GLN A 64 7.23 11.24 -6.81
C GLN A 64 5.80 10.88 -7.23
N GLU A 65 5.32 9.67 -6.95
CA GLU A 65 3.92 9.28 -7.20
C GLU A 65 2.94 9.95 -6.20
N LEU A 66 3.46 10.64 -5.18
CA LEU A 66 2.69 11.27 -4.11
C LEU A 66 2.77 12.79 -4.24
N ASP A 67 2.32 13.33 -5.37
CA ASP A 67 2.27 14.77 -5.61
C ASP A 67 1.21 15.48 -4.72
N ALA A 68 0.99 16.77 -4.96
CA ALA A 68 0.02 17.56 -4.20
C ALA A 68 -1.43 17.12 -4.43
N ILE A 69 -1.77 16.65 -5.63
CA ILE A 69 -3.13 16.22 -5.99
C ILE A 69 -3.44 14.91 -5.28
N VAL A 70 -2.52 13.95 -5.32
CA VAL A 70 -2.62 12.68 -4.61
C VAL A 70 -2.69 12.92 -3.10
N ALA A 71 -1.83 13.80 -2.55
CA ALA A 71 -1.85 14.14 -1.14
C ALA A 71 -3.22 14.72 -0.70
N GLY A 72 -3.83 15.60 -1.50
CA GLY A 72 -5.16 16.15 -1.22
C GLY A 72 -6.28 15.10 -1.26
N ALA A 73 -6.19 14.12 -2.17
CA ALA A 73 -7.10 12.98 -2.20
C ALA A 73 -6.96 12.09 -0.96
N LEU A 74 -5.73 11.76 -0.56
CA LEU A 74 -5.46 10.96 0.65
C LEU A 74 -5.92 11.69 1.93
N ALA A 75 -5.72 13.02 2.00
CA ALA A 75 -6.16 13.82 3.13
C ALA A 75 -7.69 13.76 3.32
N ARG A 76 -8.48 13.80 2.24
CA ARG A 76 -9.94 13.68 2.29
C ARG A 76 -10.38 12.30 2.80
N LEU A 77 -9.76 11.23 2.30
CA LEU A 77 -10.02 9.87 2.78
C LEU A 77 -9.71 9.73 4.27
N ARG A 78 -8.55 10.23 4.71
CA ARG A 78 -8.18 10.23 6.13
C ARG A 78 -9.17 11.04 6.97
N GLY A 79 -9.63 12.19 6.47
CA GLY A 79 -10.64 13.02 7.13
C GLY A 79 -11.98 12.30 7.32
N ALA A 80 -12.31 11.33 6.46
CA ALA A 80 -13.46 10.44 6.59
C ALA A 80 -13.23 9.24 7.54
N GLY A 81 -12.11 9.20 8.27
CA GLY A 81 -11.79 8.11 9.19
C GLY A 81 -11.22 6.87 8.52
N VAL A 82 -10.89 6.92 7.22
CA VAL A 82 -10.26 5.80 6.51
C VAL A 82 -8.81 5.63 6.98
N THR A 83 -8.44 4.43 7.38
CA THR A 83 -7.04 4.09 7.66
C THR A 83 -6.30 3.85 6.36
N LEU A 84 -5.18 4.56 6.15
CA LEU A 84 -4.41 4.49 4.92
C LEU A 84 -3.07 3.78 5.15
N LEU A 85 -2.84 2.74 4.36
CA LEU A 85 -1.60 1.96 4.31
C LEU A 85 -1.01 2.00 2.90
N ASN A 86 0.28 1.71 2.75
CA ASN A 86 0.89 1.53 1.43
C ASN A 86 1.61 0.19 1.31
N GLN A 87 1.37 -0.51 0.20
CA GLN A 87 2.11 -1.68 -0.22
C GLN A 87 2.91 -1.34 -1.49
N ALA A 88 4.23 -1.24 -1.34
CA ALA A 88 5.15 -1.09 -2.45
C ALA A 88 5.68 -2.46 -2.92
N VAL A 89 6.32 -2.45 -4.08
CA VAL A 89 7.15 -3.53 -4.63
C VAL A 89 8.56 -2.99 -4.77
N LEU A 90 9.56 -3.76 -4.35
CA LEU A 90 10.97 -3.48 -4.58
C LEU A 90 11.30 -3.77 -6.05
N LEU A 91 11.70 -2.75 -6.78
CA LEU A 91 11.89 -2.77 -8.22
C LEU A 91 13.22 -2.12 -8.57
N ARG A 92 14.01 -2.82 -9.39
CA ARG A 92 15.27 -2.31 -9.97
C ARG A 92 15.02 -1.12 -10.90
N GLY A 93 15.88 -0.12 -10.84
CA GLY A 93 15.76 1.15 -11.56
C GLY A 93 14.65 2.07 -11.05
N VAL A 94 14.06 1.78 -9.88
CA VAL A 94 12.91 2.55 -9.36
C VAL A 94 13.10 2.90 -7.88
N ASN A 95 13.25 1.91 -7.02
CA ASN A 95 13.31 2.11 -5.57
C ASN A 95 14.26 1.11 -4.86
N GLU A 96 15.21 0.53 -5.59
CA GLU A 96 16.21 -0.43 -5.12
C GLU A 96 17.32 0.18 -4.24
N SER A 97 16.99 1.18 -3.43
CA SER A 97 17.93 1.76 -2.46
C SER A 97 17.23 2.18 -1.17
N ALA A 98 17.96 2.08 -0.06
CA ALA A 98 17.47 2.55 1.25
C ALA A 98 17.08 4.03 1.20
N THR A 99 17.87 4.87 0.54
CA THR A 99 17.60 6.30 0.38
C THR A 99 16.26 6.56 -0.35
N ALA A 100 16.01 5.90 -1.48
CA ALA A 100 14.77 6.07 -2.24
C ALA A 100 13.55 5.60 -1.43
N LEU A 101 13.67 4.45 -0.76
CA LEU A 101 12.62 3.91 0.10
C LEU A 101 12.38 4.79 1.33
N ALA A 102 13.43 5.37 1.92
CA ALA A 102 13.30 6.26 3.05
C ALA A 102 12.59 7.56 2.67
N ALA A 103 12.93 8.14 1.52
CA ALA A 103 12.22 9.29 0.96
C ALA A 103 10.73 8.97 0.72
N HIS A 104 10.45 7.78 0.16
CA HIS A 104 9.08 7.31 -0.08
C HIS A 104 8.29 7.12 1.23
N CYS A 105 8.87 6.45 2.23
CA CYS A 105 8.23 6.23 3.53
C CYS A 105 7.92 7.53 4.26
N ARG A 106 8.88 8.49 4.28
CA ARG A 106 8.65 9.82 4.85
C ARG A 106 7.56 10.58 4.10
N ARG A 107 7.52 10.50 2.76
CA ARG A 107 6.49 11.16 1.96
C ARG A 107 5.10 10.55 2.17
N LEU A 108 5.00 9.22 2.26
CA LEU A 108 3.76 8.53 2.63
C LEU A 108 3.24 9.02 3.97
N PHE A 109 4.11 9.06 4.98
CA PHE A 109 3.73 9.52 6.32
C PHE A 109 3.28 10.98 6.33
N ALA A 110 3.96 11.86 5.58
CA ALA A 110 3.53 13.24 5.40
C ALA A 110 2.14 13.36 4.75
N CYS A 111 1.75 12.38 3.92
CA CYS A 111 0.41 12.28 3.32
C CYS A 111 -0.61 11.55 4.23
N GLY A 112 -0.21 11.16 5.45
CA GLY A 112 -1.07 10.43 6.38
C GLY A 112 -1.24 8.94 6.06
N VAL A 113 -0.29 8.35 5.32
CA VAL A 113 -0.29 6.94 4.94
C VAL A 113 0.85 6.21 5.65
N LEU A 114 0.56 5.06 6.26
CA LEU A 114 1.60 4.25 6.90
C LEU A 114 2.25 3.28 5.89
N PRO A 115 3.59 3.22 5.82
CA PRO A 115 4.28 2.16 5.09
C PRO A 115 3.94 0.79 5.71
N TYR A 116 3.40 -0.13 4.91
CA TYR A 116 2.92 -1.42 5.39
C TYR A 116 3.80 -2.58 4.92
N TYR A 117 3.92 -2.74 3.60
CA TYR A 117 4.74 -3.78 2.99
C TYR A 117 5.61 -3.25 1.87
N VAL A 118 6.79 -3.86 1.73
CA VAL A 118 7.59 -3.86 0.51
C VAL A 118 7.68 -5.31 0.03
N HIS A 119 7.07 -5.60 -1.10
CA HIS A 119 7.11 -6.91 -1.73
C HIS A 119 8.36 -7.06 -2.57
N LEU A 120 9.05 -8.20 -2.48
CA LEU A 120 9.95 -8.62 -3.54
C LEU A 120 9.11 -9.01 -4.76
N LEU A 121 9.67 -8.80 -5.94
CA LEU A 121 8.97 -9.08 -7.19
C LEU A 121 8.61 -10.56 -7.30
N ASP A 122 7.34 -10.83 -7.60
CA ASP A 122 6.90 -12.19 -7.92
C ASP A 122 7.38 -12.56 -9.33
N PRO A 123 7.83 -13.81 -9.55
CA PRO A 123 8.30 -14.25 -10.86
C PRO A 123 7.12 -14.30 -11.84
N VAL A 124 6.96 -13.26 -12.64
CA VAL A 124 5.99 -13.19 -13.74
C VAL A 124 6.70 -12.95 -15.06
N ALA A 125 6.16 -13.54 -16.13
CA ALA A 125 6.74 -13.42 -17.45
C ALA A 125 6.88 -11.94 -17.86
N GLY A 126 8.08 -11.55 -18.29
CA GLY A 126 8.39 -10.19 -18.75
C GLY A 126 8.84 -9.19 -17.67
N ALA A 127 8.70 -9.50 -16.38
CA ALA A 127 9.08 -8.57 -15.30
C ALA A 127 10.49 -8.77 -14.72
N GLY A 128 11.22 -9.81 -15.14
CA GLY A 128 12.50 -10.18 -14.51
C GLY A 128 13.58 -9.10 -14.50
N HIS A 129 13.52 -8.12 -15.40
CA HIS A 129 14.45 -6.98 -15.42
C HIS A 129 14.28 -6.02 -14.22
N PHE A 130 13.12 -6.06 -13.56
CA PHE A 130 12.87 -5.33 -12.32
C PHE A 130 13.30 -6.09 -11.06
N ASP A 131 13.75 -7.34 -11.16
CA ASP A 131 14.06 -8.15 -10.00
C ASP A 131 15.28 -7.64 -9.21
N VAL A 132 15.17 -7.72 -7.90
CA VAL A 132 16.23 -7.38 -6.94
C VAL A 132 16.58 -8.66 -6.17
N PRO A 133 17.81 -9.19 -6.30
CA PRO A 133 18.25 -10.38 -5.60
C PRO A 133 18.02 -10.28 -4.09
N LEU A 134 17.70 -11.41 -3.47
CA LEU A 134 17.40 -11.48 -2.04
C LEU A 134 18.51 -10.89 -1.16
N ALA A 135 19.78 -11.15 -1.49
CA ALA A 135 20.92 -10.61 -0.75
C ALA A 135 20.97 -9.07 -0.79
N GLU A 136 20.67 -8.46 -1.94
CA GLU A 136 20.60 -7.01 -2.11
C GLU A 136 19.39 -6.44 -1.35
N ALA A 137 18.23 -7.10 -1.43
CA ALA A 137 17.04 -6.72 -0.68
C ALA A 137 17.25 -6.73 0.84
N LEU A 138 17.95 -7.74 1.38
CA LEU A 138 18.30 -7.82 2.80
C LEU A 138 19.24 -6.69 3.24
N ALA A 139 20.23 -6.34 2.41
CA ALA A 139 21.12 -5.22 2.66
C ALA A 139 20.37 -3.88 2.66
N ILE A 140 19.46 -3.69 1.70
CA ILE A 140 18.59 -2.51 1.62
C ILE A 140 17.70 -2.40 2.86
N GLU A 141 17.04 -3.49 3.27
CA GLU A 141 16.18 -3.51 4.46
C GLU A 141 16.97 -3.15 5.73
N ALA A 142 18.18 -3.70 5.89
CA ALA A 142 19.06 -3.38 7.02
C ALA A 142 19.46 -1.90 7.06
N ALA A 143 19.84 -1.33 5.91
CA ALA A 143 20.17 0.09 5.80
C ALA A 143 18.94 0.98 6.07
N LEU A 144 17.76 0.61 5.56
CA LEU A 144 16.52 1.35 5.78
C LEU A 144 16.12 1.38 7.27
N ARG A 145 16.30 0.27 7.99
CA ARG A 145 16.07 0.19 9.45
C ARG A 145 16.98 1.13 10.25
N ALA A 146 18.20 1.37 9.78
CA ALA A 146 19.11 2.30 10.43
C ALA A 146 18.74 3.77 10.16
N GLU A 147 18.03 4.06 9.06
CA GLU A 147 17.69 5.42 8.64
C GLU A 147 16.33 5.92 9.15
N LEU A 148 15.37 5.02 9.35
CA LEU A 148 14.00 5.36 9.72
C LEU A 148 13.63 4.95 11.15
N PRO A 149 12.73 5.68 11.81
CA PRO A 149 12.10 5.19 13.03
C PRO A 149 11.25 3.94 12.70
N GLY A 150 11.18 3.00 13.64
CA GLY A 150 10.61 1.67 13.40
C GLY A 150 9.17 1.67 12.86
N TYR A 151 8.34 2.65 13.23
CA TYR A 151 6.95 2.75 12.74
C TYR A 151 6.83 3.17 11.26
N LEU A 152 7.94 3.61 10.63
CA LEU A 152 8.01 3.91 9.19
C LEU A 152 8.72 2.83 8.39
N VAL A 153 9.30 1.82 9.03
CA VAL A 153 9.95 0.71 8.33
C VAL A 153 8.86 -0.28 7.90
N PRO A 154 8.56 -0.41 6.59
CA PRO A 154 7.64 -1.42 6.11
C PRO A 154 8.24 -2.81 6.28
N ARG A 155 7.40 -3.84 6.37
CA ARG A 155 7.90 -5.22 6.37
C ARG A 155 8.29 -5.63 4.96
N PHE A 156 9.49 -6.18 4.78
CA PHE A 156 9.88 -6.76 3.51
C PHE A 156 9.43 -8.22 3.44
N VAL A 157 8.71 -8.55 2.36
CA VAL A 157 8.05 -9.85 2.23
C VAL A 157 8.16 -10.39 0.81
N ARG A 158 8.03 -11.71 0.67
CA ARG A 158 7.88 -12.41 -0.61
C ARG A 158 6.71 -13.37 -0.52
N GLU A 159 5.98 -13.54 -1.62
CA GLU A 159 4.99 -14.61 -1.73
C GLU A 159 5.72 -15.93 -2.03
N VAL A 160 5.50 -16.94 -1.20
CA VAL A 160 6.06 -18.28 -1.37
C VAL A 160 4.91 -19.23 -1.65
N PRO A 161 4.88 -19.93 -2.81
CA PRO A 161 3.82 -20.88 -3.12
C PRO A 161 3.63 -21.92 -2.00
N GLY A 162 2.39 -22.08 -1.54
CA GLY A 162 2.04 -23.02 -0.46
C GLY A 162 2.27 -22.51 0.96
N ALA A 163 2.86 -21.32 1.15
CA ALA A 163 2.96 -20.71 2.48
C ALA A 163 1.59 -20.20 2.96
N ALA A 164 1.33 -20.30 4.27
CA ALA A 164 0.07 -19.86 4.87
C ALA A 164 -0.10 -18.33 4.89
N ALA A 165 1.00 -17.58 4.78
CA ALA A 165 1.03 -16.12 4.78
C ALA A 165 2.28 -15.62 4.05
N LYS A 166 2.33 -14.30 3.83
CA LYS A 166 3.51 -13.60 3.30
C LYS A 166 4.74 -13.92 4.14
N THR A 167 5.80 -14.41 3.50
CA THR A 167 7.04 -14.79 4.19
C THR A 167 7.95 -13.57 4.32
N PRO A 168 8.32 -13.15 5.54
CA PRO A 168 9.32 -12.11 5.72
C PRO A 168 10.67 -12.52 5.13
N ILE A 169 11.35 -11.61 4.44
CA ILE A 169 12.55 -11.97 3.67
C ILE A 169 13.73 -12.44 4.51
N TRP A 170 13.81 -12.01 5.78
CA TRP A 170 14.85 -12.48 6.71
C TRP A 170 14.70 -13.97 7.05
N GLN A 171 13.54 -14.58 6.83
CA GLN A 171 13.33 -16.02 6.99
C GLN A 171 13.78 -16.82 5.76
N LEU A 172 13.99 -16.16 4.62
CA LEU A 172 14.42 -16.80 3.37
C LEU A 172 15.94 -16.88 3.24
N ALA A 173 16.67 -16.25 4.16
CA ALA A 173 18.13 -16.27 4.24
C ALA A 173 18.67 -17.45 5.06
N ALA A 174 17.79 -18.21 5.71
CA ALA A 174 18.08 -19.40 6.51
C ALA A 174 18.00 -20.67 5.65
#